data_AF-A0A7R9EL69-F1
#
_entry.id   AF-A0A7R9EL69-F1
#
_cell.length_a   1.000
_cell.length_b   1.000
_cell.length_c   1.000
_cell.angle_alpha   90.00
_cell.angle_beta   90.00
_cell.angle_gamma   90.00
#
_symmetry.space_group_name_H-M   'P 1'
#
loop_
_entity.id
_entity.type
_entity.pdbx_description
1 polymer ?
#
loop_
_entity_poly.entity_id
_entity_poly.type
_entity_poly.pdbx_seq_one_letter_code
_entity_poly.pdbx_strand_id
1 'polypeptide(L)'
;MEVFLNARAALLFSWAKKRGELSTQPAASLELRAYRFIVDESERVNWGWLGRFGNQADHFLGVLGFAEGLNRTLVLPPWVEYRYGEPRSIQAPFNTYFDVDSLRAFHRVVTMEVFMDEIAPIIWPPEKRIAFCYTARGSTGGCNPKEGNPFGPFWDTFNVEFVGSELYGPLHYDIRHHNMAVQWHARYPPATWPVLAFTGAPASFPVQIENRDLHRYLVWNKDIQSKAQEFIREKLPRGAFVGIHLRNGIDWVRACEHIPHTPGLFAAPQCVGYRNEHGAATSEMCLPSRETMVRQVKRVIRSVKDARAVFVASDSNHMVPELTQLLRRMEVSVHKLEPSNPHVELAILGSANHFIANCISSFSAFAKRARDVRGLPSSFWAFPPDRGASSHDEL
;
A
#
# COMPACT_ATOMS: atom_id res chain seq x y z
N MET A 1 -12.99 -37.45 35.47
CA MET A 1 -13.34 -36.02 35.52
C MET A 1 -13.44 -35.36 34.14
N GLU A 2 -13.26 -36.10 33.03
CA GLU A 2 -13.48 -35.64 31.65
C GLU A 2 -14.89 -35.91 31.10
N VAL A 3 -15.70 -36.74 31.77
CA VAL A 3 -17.07 -37.06 31.30
C VAL A 3 -18.08 -35.95 31.65
N PHE A 4 -17.77 -35.08 32.62
CA PHE A 4 -18.65 -33.99 33.06
C PHE A 4 -18.48 -32.66 32.29
N LEU A 5 -17.36 -32.44 31.59
CA LEU A 5 -17.14 -31.24 30.77
C LEU A 5 -17.87 -31.32 29.42
N ASN A 6 -17.94 -32.51 28.80
CA ASN A 6 -18.64 -32.69 27.52
C ASN A 6 -20.17 -32.56 27.63
N ALA A 7 -20.76 -32.88 28.78
CA ALA A 7 -22.21 -32.72 28.99
C ALA A 7 -22.64 -31.25 29.11
N ARG A 8 -21.76 -30.37 29.62
CA ARG A 8 -22.05 -28.93 29.76
C ARG A 8 -21.97 -28.17 28.43
N ALA A 9 -21.03 -28.56 27.55
CA ALA A 9 -20.94 -28.01 26.20
C ALA A 9 -22.14 -28.40 25.32
N ALA A 10 -22.62 -29.65 25.43
CA ALA A 10 -23.79 -30.13 24.70
C ALA A 10 -25.10 -29.44 25.14
N LEU A 11 -25.24 -29.12 26.43
CA LEU A 11 -26.40 -28.38 26.95
C LEU A 11 -26.41 -26.90 26.53
N LEU A 12 -25.24 -26.25 26.48
CA LEU A 12 -25.12 -24.88 25.96
C LEU A 12 -25.44 -24.79 24.46
N PHE A 13 -25.04 -25.80 23.69
CA PHE A 13 -25.37 -25.90 22.26
C PHE A 13 -26.87 -26.11 22.01
N SER A 14 -27.52 -26.95 22.83
CA SER A 14 -28.98 -27.17 22.78
C SER A 14 -29.76 -25.91 23.17
N TRP A 15 -29.25 -25.14 24.14
CA TRP A 15 -29.87 -23.90 24.58
C TRP A 15 -29.73 -22.76 23.56
N ALA A 16 -28.60 -22.66 22.86
CA ALA A 16 -28.41 -21.70 21.77
C ALA A 16 -29.28 -22.01 20.53
N LYS A 17 -29.44 -23.31 20.19
CA LYS A 17 -30.29 -23.75 19.07
C LYS A 17 -31.78 -23.45 19.27
N LYS A 18 -32.25 -23.42 20.52
CA LYS A 18 -33.64 -23.08 20.88
C LYS A 18 -33.97 -21.58 20.79
N ARG A 19 -32.96 -20.70 20.70
CA ARG A 19 -33.15 -19.24 20.62
C ARG A 19 -33.02 -18.63 19.22
N GLY A 20 -32.83 -19.46 18.18
CA GLY A 20 -32.88 -18.98 16.78
C GLY A 20 -31.71 -18.07 16.36
N GLU A 21 -30.60 -18.07 17.10
CA GLU A 21 -29.45 -17.17 16.85
C GLU A 21 -28.36 -17.75 15.93
N LEU A 22 -28.59 -18.88 15.25
CA LEU A 22 -27.67 -19.39 14.23
C LEU A 22 -28.39 -19.73 12.92
N SER A 23 -28.06 -18.95 11.88
CA SER A 23 -28.32 -19.27 10.48
C SER A 23 -27.63 -20.58 10.11
N THR A 24 -28.42 -21.52 9.60
CA THR A 24 -28.03 -22.87 9.21
C THR A 24 -27.23 -22.88 7.90
N GLN A 25 -25.94 -23.21 7.99
CA GLN A 25 -25.25 -23.92 6.91
C GLN A 25 -24.48 -25.10 7.51
N PRO A 26 -24.47 -26.27 6.85
CA PRO A 26 -23.89 -27.49 7.41
C PRO A 26 -22.36 -27.43 7.38
N ALA A 27 -21.76 -27.59 8.56
CA ALA A 27 -20.32 -27.54 8.85
C ALA A 27 -19.45 -28.59 8.10
N ALA A 28 -20.06 -29.48 7.31
CA ALA A 28 -19.35 -30.51 6.52
C ALA A 28 -19.12 -30.13 5.05
N SER A 29 -19.49 -28.90 4.63
CA SER A 29 -19.17 -28.37 3.28
C SER A 29 -18.07 -27.29 3.29
N LEU A 30 -17.53 -26.99 4.49
CA LEU A 30 -16.38 -26.11 4.72
C LEU A 30 -15.04 -26.84 4.65
N GLU A 31 -15.04 -28.18 4.61
CA GLU A 31 -13.83 -28.99 4.48
C GLU A 31 -13.28 -28.94 3.05
N LEU A 32 -11.95 -28.74 2.92
CA LEU A 32 -11.11 -28.90 1.70
C LEU A 32 -10.95 -27.72 0.71
N ARG A 33 -11.55 -26.55 0.92
CA ARG A 33 -11.09 -25.29 0.26
C ARG A 33 -9.93 -24.60 1.01
N ALA A 34 -9.35 -25.30 1.99
CA ALA A 34 -8.83 -24.73 3.22
C ALA A 34 -7.30 -24.56 3.34
N TYR A 35 -6.48 -24.88 2.33
CA TYR A 35 -5.01 -24.85 2.49
C TYR A 35 -4.31 -24.22 1.28
N ARG A 36 -4.60 -22.94 1.03
CA ARG A 36 -4.07 -22.21 -0.12
C ARG A 36 -3.74 -20.80 0.32
N PHE A 37 -2.60 -20.61 0.98
CA PHE A 37 -2.22 -19.32 1.51
C PHE A 37 -1.04 -18.74 0.76
N ILE A 38 -1.10 -17.43 0.53
CA ILE A 38 0.06 -16.63 0.16
C ILE A 38 0.36 -15.77 1.37
N VAL A 39 1.56 -15.93 1.92
CA VAL A 39 2.10 -15.04 2.94
C VAL A 39 3.12 -14.17 2.23
N ASP A 40 2.91 -12.86 2.33
CA ASP A 40 3.78 -11.88 1.73
C ASP A 40 4.59 -11.12 2.78
N GLU A 41 5.76 -10.67 2.36
CA GLU A 41 6.63 -9.78 3.11
C GLU A 41 6.70 -8.41 2.40
N SER A 42 6.55 -7.34 3.17
CA SER A 42 6.68 -5.98 2.67
C SER A 42 8.12 -5.64 2.23
N GLU A 43 8.23 -4.98 1.08
CA GLU A 43 9.42 -4.57 0.31
C GLU A 43 10.85 -5.03 0.66
N ARG A 44 11.47 -5.61 -0.36
CA ARG A 44 12.92 -5.61 -0.59
C ARG A 44 13.27 -4.55 -1.61
N VAL A 45 13.91 -3.48 -1.15
CA VAL A 45 14.65 -2.60 -2.03
C VAL A 45 16.01 -2.34 -1.39
N ASN A 46 17.07 -2.66 -2.13
CA ASN A 46 18.42 -2.85 -1.61
C ASN A 46 19.18 -1.55 -1.32
N TRP A 47 18.47 -0.52 -0.86
CA TRP A 47 19.00 0.76 -0.42
C TRP A 47 18.13 1.20 0.76
N GLY A 48 18.74 1.58 1.89
CA GLY A 48 18.10 1.88 3.20
C GLY A 48 17.08 3.03 3.25
N TRP A 49 16.38 3.28 2.16
CA TRP A 49 15.42 4.37 1.91
C TRP A 49 14.10 3.85 1.30
N LEU A 50 13.99 2.56 0.99
CA LEU A 50 12.91 1.93 0.22
C LEU A 50 12.50 0.62 0.97
N GLY A 51 11.29 0.37 1.45
CA GLY A 51 9.99 1.00 1.20
C GLY A 51 9.24 1.41 2.45
N ARG A 52 8.86 2.69 2.48
CA ARG A 52 7.85 3.21 3.39
C ARG A 52 6.46 2.83 2.88
N PHE A 53 5.43 3.17 3.66
CA PHE A 53 4.03 2.85 3.42
C PHE A 53 3.57 2.90 1.94
N GLY A 54 3.89 3.98 1.20
CA GLY A 54 3.48 4.13 -0.20
C GLY A 54 3.93 2.98 -1.11
N ASN A 55 5.15 2.51 -0.93
CA ASN A 55 5.68 1.39 -1.71
C ASN A 55 5.05 0.05 -1.30
N GLN A 56 4.88 -0.17 0.01
CA GLN A 56 4.20 -1.36 0.53
C GLN A 56 2.78 -1.45 -0.02
N ALA A 57 2.08 -0.31 -0.10
CA ALA A 57 0.73 -0.24 -0.65
C ALA A 57 0.68 -0.48 -2.17
N ASP A 58 1.68 -0.03 -2.93
CA ASP A 58 1.81 -0.36 -4.37
C ASP A 58 1.96 -1.87 -4.57
N HIS A 59 2.89 -2.49 -3.83
CA HIS A 59 3.11 -3.92 -3.88
C HIS A 59 1.88 -4.71 -3.44
N PHE A 60 1.22 -4.30 -2.36
CA PHE A 60 0.01 -4.95 -1.86
C PHE A 60 -1.07 -5.08 -2.94
N LEU A 61 -1.27 -4.06 -3.78
CA LEU A 61 -2.24 -4.16 -4.89
C LEU A 61 -1.84 -5.23 -5.91
N GLY A 62 -0.55 -5.34 -6.23
CA GLY A 62 -0.06 -6.42 -7.10
C GLY A 62 -0.22 -7.80 -6.47
N VAL A 63 0.08 -7.94 -5.18
CA VAL A 63 -0.06 -9.20 -4.44
C VAL A 63 -1.52 -9.61 -4.29
N LEU A 64 -2.42 -8.65 -4.11
CA LEU A 64 -3.87 -8.90 -4.09
C LEU A 64 -4.34 -9.47 -5.44
N GLY A 65 -3.88 -8.89 -6.56
CA GLY A 65 -4.15 -9.42 -7.90
C GLY A 65 -3.51 -10.79 -8.15
N PHE A 66 -2.28 -11.00 -7.67
CA PHE A 66 -1.56 -12.27 -7.76
C PHE A 66 -2.29 -13.39 -7.00
N ALA A 67 -2.75 -13.10 -5.78
CA ALA A 67 -3.46 -14.07 -4.95
C ALA A 67 -4.83 -14.46 -5.52
N GLU A 68 -5.55 -13.49 -6.09
CA GLU A 68 -6.80 -13.73 -6.82
C GLU A 68 -6.54 -14.61 -8.05
N GLY A 69 -5.55 -14.26 -8.87
CA GLY A 69 -5.21 -15.01 -10.07
C GLY A 69 -4.73 -16.44 -9.81
N LEU A 70 -4.08 -16.69 -8.67
CA LEU A 70 -3.73 -18.05 -8.21
C LEU A 70 -4.84 -18.73 -7.42
N ASN A 71 -5.97 -18.06 -7.18
CA ASN A 71 -7.07 -18.56 -6.37
C ASN A 71 -6.59 -19.11 -5.00
N ARG A 72 -5.63 -18.42 -4.38
CA ARG A 72 -5.11 -18.71 -3.04
C ARG A 72 -5.49 -17.58 -2.08
N THR A 73 -6.00 -17.91 -0.91
CA THR A 73 -6.31 -16.94 0.15
C THR A 73 -5.06 -16.12 0.47
N LEU A 74 -5.18 -14.79 0.48
CA LEU A 74 -4.08 -13.91 0.86
C LEU A 74 -4.04 -13.75 2.39
N VAL A 75 -2.89 -14.00 2.99
CA VAL A 75 -2.61 -13.59 4.36
C VAL A 75 -2.15 -12.14 4.30
N LEU A 76 -2.94 -11.25 4.90
CA LEU A 76 -2.69 -9.82 4.92
C LEU A 76 -1.46 -9.54 5.79
N PRO A 77 -0.36 -9.02 5.22
CA PRO A 77 0.84 -8.75 5.98
C PRO A 77 0.61 -7.56 6.91
N PRO A 78 1.29 -7.50 8.07
CA PRO A 78 1.38 -6.25 8.81
C PRO A 78 2.15 -5.22 7.98
N TRP A 79 1.80 -3.94 8.19
CA TRP A 79 2.53 -2.80 7.65
C TRP A 79 3.84 -2.63 8.42
N VAL A 80 4.92 -2.36 7.68
CA VAL A 80 6.23 -2.14 8.29
C VAL A 80 6.47 -0.65 8.49
N GLU A 81 6.68 -0.27 9.75
CA GLU A 81 6.99 1.10 10.14
C GLU A 81 8.42 1.23 10.64
N TYR A 82 9.06 2.32 10.26
CA TYR A 82 10.38 2.70 10.75
C TYR A 82 10.23 3.91 11.66
N ARG A 83 10.64 3.77 12.92
CA ARG A 83 10.66 4.88 13.88
C ARG A 83 12.07 5.39 14.06
N TYR A 84 12.20 6.71 14.10
CA TYR A 84 13.49 7.34 14.31
C TYR A 84 14.07 6.94 15.66
N GLY A 85 15.33 6.49 15.67
CA GLY A 85 16.01 6.02 16.87
C GLY A 85 15.73 4.56 17.25
N GLU A 86 14.79 3.88 16.59
CA GLU A 86 14.54 2.47 16.83
C GLU A 86 15.35 1.58 15.85
N PRO A 87 16.12 0.60 16.35
CA PRO A 87 16.96 -0.24 15.50
C PRO A 87 16.18 -1.30 14.71
N ARG A 88 14.96 -1.62 15.15
CA ARG A 88 14.06 -2.60 14.54
C ARG A 88 12.83 -1.91 13.98
N SER A 89 12.31 -2.46 12.88
CA SER A 89 11.02 -2.05 12.36
C SER A 89 9.88 -2.53 13.26
N ILE A 90 8.73 -1.87 13.15
CA ILE A 90 7.48 -2.24 13.82
C ILE A 90 6.52 -2.82 12.79
N GLN A 91 5.86 -3.91 13.16
CA GLN A 91 4.86 -4.61 12.36
C GLN A 91 3.48 -4.20 12.87
N ALA A 92 2.86 -3.21 12.23
CA ALA A 92 1.51 -2.78 12.54
C ALA A 92 0.50 -3.73 11.85
N PRO A 93 -0.43 -4.36 12.58
CA PRO A 93 -1.45 -5.23 11.99
C PRO A 93 -2.16 -4.57 10.81
N PHE A 94 -2.52 -5.34 9.77
CA PHE A 94 -3.13 -4.78 8.56
C PHE A 94 -4.38 -3.94 8.86
N ASN A 95 -5.21 -4.44 9.78
CA ASN A 95 -6.48 -3.84 10.20
C ASN A 95 -6.32 -2.59 11.08
N THR A 96 -5.08 -2.24 11.48
CA THR A 96 -4.77 -0.96 12.15
C THR A 96 -5.20 0.23 11.29
N TYR A 97 -5.11 0.09 9.96
CA TYR A 97 -5.39 1.18 9.01
C TYR A 97 -6.57 0.89 8.09
N PHE A 98 -6.82 -0.36 7.75
CA PHE A 98 -7.77 -0.72 6.69
C PHE A 98 -8.88 -1.63 7.19
N ASP A 99 -10.04 -1.47 6.57
CA ASP A 99 -11.15 -2.39 6.73
C ASP A 99 -10.89 -3.68 5.94
N VAL A 100 -10.82 -4.81 6.65
CA VAL A 100 -10.56 -6.13 6.06
C VAL A 100 -11.78 -6.65 5.28
N ASP A 101 -12.99 -6.28 5.69
CA ASP A 101 -14.21 -6.76 5.02
C ASP A 101 -14.33 -6.24 3.59
N SER A 102 -13.91 -5.00 3.36
CA SER A 102 -13.84 -4.40 2.03
C SER A 102 -12.96 -5.20 1.05
N LEU A 103 -11.89 -5.84 1.54
CA LEU A 103 -11.03 -6.71 0.72
C LEU A 103 -11.66 -8.07 0.42
N ARG A 104 -12.45 -8.60 1.36
CA ARG A 104 -13.17 -9.88 1.20
C ARG A 104 -14.20 -9.82 0.08
N ALA A 105 -14.67 -8.63 -0.29
CA ALA A 105 -15.53 -8.42 -1.45
C ALA A 105 -14.83 -8.69 -2.78
N PHE A 106 -13.49 -8.59 -2.83
CA PHE A 106 -12.68 -8.90 -4.01
C PHE A 106 -12.18 -10.34 -4.01
N HIS A 107 -11.47 -10.72 -2.94
CA HIS A 107 -10.84 -12.04 -2.85
C HIS A 107 -10.74 -12.50 -1.39
N ARG A 108 -10.52 -13.80 -1.19
CA ARG A 108 -10.39 -14.37 0.15
C ARG A 108 -9.13 -13.85 0.83
N VAL A 109 -9.30 -13.23 1.98
CA VAL A 109 -8.21 -12.70 2.80
C VAL A 109 -8.38 -13.07 4.27
N VAL A 110 -7.26 -13.22 4.97
CA VAL A 110 -7.17 -13.44 6.43
C VAL A 110 -6.04 -12.59 6.98
N THR A 111 -6.11 -12.09 8.22
CA THR A 111 -4.99 -11.33 8.78
C THR A 111 -3.85 -12.27 9.19
N MET A 112 -2.62 -11.75 9.24
CA MET A 112 -1.46 -12.52 9.69
C MET A 112 -1.65 -13.11 11.08
N GLU A 113 -2.25 -12.36 12.00
CA GLU A 113 -2.50 -12.80 13.38
C GLU A 113 -3.40 -14.03 13.40
N VAL A 114 -4.56 -13.97 12.75
CA VAL A 114 -5.49 -15.10 12.65
C VAL A 114 -4.83 -16.29 11.93
N PHE A 115 -4.07 -16.03 10.87
CA PHE A 115 -3.35 -17.09 10.17
C PHE A 115 -2.34 -17.78 11.09
N MET A 116 -1.51 -17.02 11.81
CA MET A 116 -0.46 -17.58 12.65
C MET A 116 -0.99 -18.28 13.90
N ASP A 117 -2.08 -17.80 14.49
CA ASP A 117 -2.66 -18.34 15.72
C ASP A 117 -3.57 -19.55 15.46
N GLU A 118 -4.41 -19.50 14.42
CA GLU A 118 -5.47 -20.50 14.21
C GLU A 118 -5.18 -21.48 13.06
N ILE A 119 -4.42 -21.07 12.04
CA ILE A 119 -4.30 -21.81 10.78
C ILE A 119 -2.91 -22.45 10.63
N ALA A 120 -1.84 -21.67 10.83
CA ALA A 120 -0.46 -22.09 10.65
C ALA A 120 -0.08 -23.34 11.48
N PRO A 121 -0.52 -23.50 12.75
CA PRO A 121 -0.16 -24.70 13.53
C PRO A 121 -0.66 -26.02 12.91
N ILE A 122 -1.73 -25.97 12.11
CA ILE A 122 -2.35 -27.16 11.50
C ILE A 122 -1.71 -27.48 10.14
N ILE A 123 -1.34 -26.46 9.36
CA ILE A 123 -1.10 -26.59 7.91
C ILE A 123 0.31 -26.20 7.51
N TRP A 124 0.95 -25.38 8.34
CA TRP A 124 2.28 -24.82 8.14
C TRP A 124 3.09 -24.86 9.45
N PRO A 125 3.24 -26.06 10.04
CA PRO A 125 3.99 -26.25 11.27
C PRO A 125 5.48 -25.92 11.05
N PRO A 126 6.25 -25.64 12.11
CA PRO A 126 7.64 -25.18 12.02
C PRO A 126 8.53 -25.97 11.05
N GLU A 127 8.40 -27.30 11.04
CA GLU A 127 9.17 -28.21 10.19
C GLU A 127 8.81 -28.17 8.70
N LYS A 128 7.77 -27.42 8.30
CA LYS A 128 7.33 -27.25 6.90
C LYS A 128 7.46 -25.81 6.40
N ARG A 129 8.10 -24.91 7.17
CA ARG A 129 8.22 -23.50 6.83
C ARG A 129 9.32 -23.29 5.78
N ILE A 130 8.92 -23.24 4.51
CA ILE A 130 9.79 -23.00 3.35
C ILE A 130 9.64 -21.57 2.85
N ALA A 131 10.77 -20.87 2.69
CA ALA A 131 10.81 -19.51 2.14
C ALA A 131 10.89 -19.51 0.61
N PHE A 132 10.14 -18.63 -0.04
CA PHE A 132 10.08 -18.50 -1.50
C PHE A 132 10.81 -17.25 -1.98
N CYS A 133 11.69 -17.40 -2.96
CA CYS A 133 12.38 -16.30 -3.63
C CYS A 133 12.66 -16.64 -5.11
N TYR A 134 12.93 -15.63 -5.94
CA TYR A 134 13.15 -15.83 -7.37
C TYR A 134 14.38 -16.69 -7.64
N THR A 135 15.49 -16.33 -6.99
CA THR A 135 16.82 -16.92 -7.09
C THR A 135 17.46 -16.91 -5.71
N ALA A 136 18.47 -17.76 -5.52
CA ALA A 136 19.30 -17.76 -4.31
C ALA A 136 19.90 -16.37 -4.04
N ARG A 137 20.07 -16.05 -2.76
CA ARG A 137 20.58 -14.78 -2.24
C ARG A 137 21.55 -15.05 -1.08
N GLY A 138 22.45 -14.09 -0.88
CA GLY A 138 23.50 -14.13 0.15
C GLY A 138 24.49 -15.28 -0.04
N SER A 139 25.20 -15.62 1.03
CA SER A 139 26.33 -16.57 1.02
C SER A 139 25.95 -18.03 1.15
N THR A 140 24.69 -18.34 1.46
CA THR A 140 24.21 -19.68 1.85
C THR A 140 23.53 -20.45 0.71
N GLY A 141 23.33 -19.82 -0.46
CA GLY A 141 22.65 -20.44 -1.60
C GLY A 141 21.12 -20.57 -1.44
N GLY A 142 20.52 -20.01 -0.38
CA GLY A 142 19.08 -20.03 -0.11
C GLY A 142 18.42 -18.65 -0.29
N CYS A 143 17.19 -18.47 0.22
CA CYS A 143 16.47 -17.20 0.10
C CYS A 143 16.88 -16.14 1.13
N ASN A 144 17.52 -16.57 2.23
CA ASN A 144 17.86 -15.74 3.39
C ASN A 144 16.70 -14.82 3.83
N PRO A 145 15.55 -15.42 4.22
CA PRO A 145 14.30 -14.70 4.51
C PRO A 145 14.38 -13.74 5.70
N LYS A 146 15.40 -13.88 6.56
CA LYS A 146 15.55 -13.10 7.81
C LYS A 146 16.81 -12.21 7.80
N GLU A 147 17.50 -12.12 6.67
CA GLU A 147 18.73 -11.33 6.57
C GLU A 147 18.42 -9.84 6.40
N GLY A 148 18.74 -9.06 7.44
CA GLY A 148 18.59 -7.61 7.45
C GLY A 148 17.28 -7.11 8.08
N ASN A 149 17.06 -5.80 8.01
CA ASN A 149 15.85 -5.11 8.46
C ASN A 149 15.13 -4.56 7.21
N PRO A 150 13.83 -4.87 6.97
CA PRO A 150 12.84 -5.37 7.92
C PRO A 150 12.67 -6.90 7.99
N PHE A 151 13.40 -7.65 7.18
CA PHE A 151 13.31 -9.11 7.02
C PHE A 151 13.27 -9.90 8.33
N GLY A 152 14.32 -9.82 9.14
CA GLY A 152 14.40 -10.54 10.41
C GLY A 152 13.25 -10.17 11.35
N PRO A 153 13.12 -8.87 11.73
CA PRO A 153 12.05 -8.42 12.62
C PRO A 153 10.64 -8.83 12.17
N PHE A 154 10.33 -8.77 10.88
CA PHE A 154 9.00 -9.12 10.35
C PHE A 154 8.62 -10.57 10.69
N TRP A 155 9.51 -11.52 10.42
CA TRP A 155 9.27 -12.94 10.70
C TRP A 155 9.42 -13.28 12.19
N ASP A 156 10.30 -12.56 12.90
CA ASP A 156 10.48 -12.69 14.35
C ASP A 156 9.21 -12.31 15.13
N THR A 157 8.44 -11.31 14.67
CA THR A 157 7.16 -10.91 15.29
C THR A 157 6.20 -12.08 15.46
N PHE A 158 6.23 -13.06 14.54
CA PHE A 158 5.34 -14.21 14.54
C PHE A 158 6.06 -15.53 14.88
N ASN A 159 7.28 -15.46 15.44
CA ASN A 159 8.11 -16.63 15.75
C ASN A 159 8.26 -17.58 14.56
N VAL A 160 8.52 -17.03 13.37
CA VAL A 160 8.72 -17.80 12.15
C VAL A 160 10.22 -18.07 11.95
N GLU A 161 10.55 -19.35 11.95
CA GLU A 161 11.82 -19.88 11.48
C GLU A 161 11.60 -20.71 10.21
N PHE A 162 12.48 -20.56 9.23
CA PHE A 162 12.43 -21.28 7.97
C PHE A 162 13.44 -22.42 7.97
N VAL A 163 12.98 -23.60 7.53
CA VAL A 163 13.82 -24.82 7.46
C VAL A 163 14.38 -25.07 6.07
N GLY A 164 13.95 -24.29 5.07
CA GLY A 164 14.39 -24.44 3.69
C GLY A 164 14.02 -23.27 2.81
N SER A 165 14.44 -23.33 1.54
CA SER A 165 14.20 -22.32 0.53
C SER A 165 13.73 -22.98 -0.77
N GLU A 166 12.77 -22.35 -1.44
CA GLU A 166 12.25 -22.75 -2.74
C GLU A 166 12.47 -21.61 -3.75
N LEU A 167 13.17 -21.94 -4.84
CA LEU A 167 13.50 -20.98 -5.89
C LEU A 167 12.48 -21.07 -7.02
N TYR A 168 11.55 -20.11 -7.10
CA TYR A 168 10.44 -20.21 -8.05
C TYR A 168 10.77 -19.73 -9.48
N GLY A 169 11.97 -19.19 -9.72
CA GLY A 169 12.45 -18.91 -11.07
C GLY A 169 12.33 -20.17 -11.96
N PRO A 170 11.84 -20.06 -13.20
CA PRO A 170 11.63 -18.83 -14.00
C PRO A 170 10.20 -18.25 -13.93
N LEU A 171 9.35 -18.65 -12.96
CA LEU A 171 7.99 -18.11 -12.88
C LEU A 171 8.01 -16.61 -12.53
N HIS A 172 7.07 -15.85 -13.09
CA HIS A 172 6.89 -14.42 -12.79
C HIS A 172 5.52 -14.13 -12.16
N TYR A 173 5.37 -12.92 -11.64
CA TYR A 173 4.19 -12.51 -10.88
C TYR A 173 3.02 -12.00 -11.72
N ASP A 174 3.26 -11.71 -13.00
CA ASP A 174 2.20 -11.34 -13.91
C ASP A 174 1.32 -12.56 -14.26
N ILE A 175 0.26 -12.77 -13.49
CA ILE A 175 -0.65 -13.91 -13.64
C ILE A 175 -1.52 -13.81 -14.89
N ARG A 176 -1.79 -12.59 -15.37
CA ARG A 176 -2.74 -12.34 -16.48
C ARG A 176 -2.14 -12.64 -17.84
N HIS A 177 -0.82 -12.82 -17.93
CA HIS A 177 -0.11 -13.12 -19.16
C HIS A 177 0.52 -14.51 -19.16
N HIS A 178 0.84 -15.02 -20.36
CA HIS A 178 1.67 -16.23 -20.57
C HIS A 178 1.21 -17.52 -19.87
N ASN A 179 -0.09 -17.70 -19.61
CA ASN A 179 -0.63 -18.84 -18.85
C ASN A 179 0.04 -19.03 -17.48
N MET A 180 0.51 -17.94 -16.87
CA MET A 180 1.37 -18.00 -15.68
C MET A 180 0.65 -18.66 -14.50
N ALA A 181 -0.66 -18.43 -14.31
CA ALA A 181 -1.46 -19.17 -13.32
C ALA A 181 -1.32 -20.69 -13.45
N VAL A 182 -1.39 -21.22 -14.67
CA VAL A 182 -1.30 -22.66 -14.93
C VAL A 182 0.08 -23.19 -14.54
N GLN A 183 1.14 -22.45 -14.86
CA GLN A 183 2.51 -22.83 -14.52
C GLN A 183 2.74 -22.83 -13.00
N TRP A 184 2.24 -21.80 -12.30
CA TRP A 184 2.25 -21.76 -10.84
C TRP A 184 1.48 -22.93 -10.22
N HIS A 185 0.30 -23.26 -10.76
CA HIS A 185 -0.50 -24.39 -10.27
C HIS A 185 0.14 -25.74 -10.51
N ALA A 186 0.78 -25.93 -11.66
CA ALA A 186 1.49 -27.16 -11.99
C ALA A 186 2.70 -27.37 -11.08
N ARG A 187 3.47 -26.31 -10.81
CA ARG A 187 4.68 -26.38 -9.98
C ARG A 187 4.39 -26.41 -8.49
N TYR A 188 3.39 -25.65 -8.04
CA TYR A 188 3.04 -25.48 -6.64
C TYR A 188 1.57 -25.84 -6.38
N PRO A 189 1.20 -27.13 -6.52
CA PRO A 189 -0.15 -27.58 -6.21
C PRO A 189 -0.47 -27.42 -4.72
N PRO A 190 -1.67 -26.94 -4.34
CA PRO A 190 -2.07 -26.76 -2.94
C PRO A 190 -1.95 -27.97 -2.02
N ALA A 191 -2.10 -29.19 -2.56
CA ALA A 191 -2.01 -30.42 -1.78
C ALA A 191 -0.60 -30.62 -1.21
N THR A 192 0.44 -30.20 -1.94
CA THR A 192 1.84 -30.33 -1.54
C THR A 192 2.39 -29.02 -0.98
N TRP A 193 1.92 -27.89 -1.51
CA TRP A 193 2.32 -26.54 -1.15
C TRP A 193 1.13 -25.73 -0.63
N PRO A 194 0.70 -26.00 0.62
CA PRO A 194 -0.47 -25.34 1.20
C PRO A 194 -0.23 -23.85 1.45
N VAL A 195 1.02 -23.46 1.72
CA VAL A 195 1.44 -22.08 2.00
C VAL A 195 2.64 -21.73 1.11
N LEU A 196 2.53 -20.58 0.42
CA LEU A 196 3.62 -19.97 -0.34
C LEU A 196 4.06 -18.72 0.44
N ALA A 197 5.20 -18.79 1.15
CA ALA A 197 5.71 -17.71 2.00
C ALA A 197 6.86 -16.99 1.30
N PHE A 198 6.60 -15.80 0.75
CA PHE A 198 7.56 -15.07 -0.07
C PHE A 198 8.44 -14.15 0.78
N THR A 199 9.74 -14.07 0.46
CA THR A 199 10.70 -13.15 1.13
C THR A 199 10.61 -11.71 0.59
N GLY A 200 9.46 -11.33 0.05
CA GLY A 200 9.22 -10.06 -0.61
C GLY A 200 8.04 -10.18 -1.59
N ALA A 201 7.27 -9.10 -1.67
CA ALA A 201 6.13 -8.91 -2.55
C ALA A 201 6.24 -9.64 -3.90
N PRO A 202 5.39 -10.66 -4.17
CA PRO A 202 5.24 -11.23 -5.50
C PRO A 202 4.45 -10.29 -6.42
N ALA A 203 4.99 -9.09 -6.64
CA ALA A 203 4.39 -8.00 -7.37
C ALA A 203 5.46 -7.08 -7.97
N SER A 204 5.07 -6.30 -8.97
CA SER A 204 5.91 -5.24 -9.53
C SER A 204 5.79 -3.95 -8.72
N PHE A 205 6.87 -3.17 -8.70
CA PHE A 205 6.87 -1.77 -8.29
C PHE A 205 7.45 -0.89 -9.42
N PRO A 206 6.75 0.18 -9.83
CA PRO A 206 5.40 0.58 -9.40
C PRO A 206 4.33 -0.46 -9.75
N VAL A 207 3.17 -0.36 -9.10
CA VAL A 207 2.06 -1.30 -9.34
C VAL A 207 1.70 -1.36 -10.83
N GLN A 208 1.43 -2.55 -11.36
CA GLN A 208 0.98 -2.73 -12.75
C GLN A 208 -0.36 -2.01 -13.00
N ILE A 209 -0.59 -1.53 -14.23
CA ILE A 209 -1.80 -0.77 -14.59
C ILE A 209 -3.08 -1.58 -14.31
N GLU A 210 -3.01 -2.88 -14.54
CA GLU A 210 -4.04 -3.90 -14.34
C GLU A 210 -4.55 -4.02 -12.90
N ASN A 211 -3.72 -3.64 -11.93
CA ASN A 211 -3.98 -3.79 -10.49
C ASN A 211 -4.29 -2.44 -9.81
N ARG A 212 -4.21 -1.31 -10.52
CA ARG A 212 -4.51 0.02 -9.95
C ARG A 212 -5.94 0.13 -9.42
N ASP A 213 -6.89 -0.44 -10.16
CA ASP A 213 -8.32 -0.37 -9.83
C ASP A 213 -8.69 -1.16 -8.58
N LEU A 214 -7.82 -2.08 -8.14
CA LEU A 214 -8.00 -2.84 -6.90
C LEU A 214 -7.96 -1.93 -5.66
N HIS A 215 -7.45 -0.70 -5.79
CA HIS A 215 -7.47 0.28 -4.72
C HIS A 215 -8.88 0.60 -4.22
N ARG A 216 -9.95 0.33 -5.00
CA ARG A 216 -11.34 0.46 -4.55
C ARG A 216 -11.69 -0.41 -3.34
N TYR A 217 -10.96 -1.51 -3.13
CA TYR A 217 -11.16 -2.43 -2.01
C TYR A 217 -10.28 -2.08 -0.79
N LEU A 218 -9.31 -1.18 -0.96
CA LEU A 218 -8.41 -0.74 0.11
C LEU A 218 -9.03 0.47 0.84
N VAL A 219 -10.00 0.19 1.69
CA VAL A 219 -10.81 1.20 2.38
C VAL A 219 -10.24 1.46 3.78
N TRP A 220 -9.97 2.72 4.12
CA TRP A 220 -9.56 3.12 5.47
C TRP A 220 -10.56 2.61 6.53
N ASN A 221 -10.08 2.16 7.68
CA ASN A 221 -10.98 1.78 8.78
C ASN A 221 -11.65 3.02 9.41
N LYS A 222 -12.60 2.77 10.32
CA LYS A 222 -13.37 3.84 10.98
C LYS A 222 -12.52 4.83 11.76
N ASP A 223 -11.41 4.40 12.36
CA ASP A 223 -10.53 5.27 13.15
C ASP A 223 -9.84 6.31 12.25
N ILE A 224 -9.18 5.87 11.18
CA ILE A 224 -8.51 6.78 10.23
C ILE A 224 -9.53 7.70 9.55
N GLN A 225 -10.69 7.17 9.14
CA GLN A 225 -11.75 7.98 8.54
C GLN A 225 -12.26 9.05 9.50
N SER A 226 -12.53 8.69 10.76
CA SER A 226 -13.06 9.63 11.76
C SER A 226 -12.06 10.74 12.06
N LYS A 227 -10.77 10.42 12.24
CA LYS A 227 -9.71 11.41 12.46
C LYS A 227 -9.57 12.39 11.29
N ALA A 228 -9.63 11.89 10.06
CA ALA A 228 -9.57 12.73 8.87
C ALA A 228 -10.81 13.66 8.78
N GLN A 229 -12.01 13.13 9.01
CA GLN A 229 -13.25 13.90 8.99
C GLN A 229 -13.32 14.94 10.11
N GLU A 230 -12.85 14.59 11.31
CA GLU A 230 -12.74 15.51 12.46
C GLU A 230 -11.81 16.68 12.13
N PHE A 231 -10.62 16.40 11.60
CA PHE A 231 -9.71 17.46 11.17
C PHE A 231 -10.33 18.37 10.11
N ILE A 232 -10.95 17.80 9.07
CA ILE A 232 -11.61 18.57 8.01
C ILE A 232 -12.73 19.45 8.59
N ARG A 233 -13.54 18.92 9.51
CA ARG A 233 -14.67 19.63 10.11
C ARG A 233 -14.24 20.75 11.05
N GLU A 234 -13.20 20.53 11.84
CA GLU A 234 -12.85 21.39 12.98
C GLU A 234 -11.70 22.35 12.70
N LYS A 235 -10.79 21.99 11.80
CA LYS A 235 -9.61 22.80 11.49
C LYS A 235 -9.73 23.55 10.17
N LEU A 236 -10.46 23.01 9.19
CA LEU A 236 -10.66 23.69 7.92
C LEU A 236 -11.92 24.58 7.98
N PRO A 237 -11.89 25.79 7.39
CA PRO A 237 -13.08 26.61 7.24
C PRO A 237 -14.12 25.90 6.35
N ARG A 238 -15.40 26.24 6.56
CA ARG A 238 -16.49 25.76 5.69
C ARG A 238 -16.24 26.17 4.25
N GLY A 239 -16.26 25.21 3.34
CA GLY A 239 -16.03 25.40 1.91
C GLY A 239 -15.22 24.24 1.33
N ALA A 240 -14.82 24.37 0.08
CA ALA A 240 -13.92 23.43 -0.57
C ALA A 240 -12.47 23.63 -0.10
N PHE A 241 -11.67 22.57 -0.18
CA PHE A 241 -10.23 22.66 0.09
C PHE A 241 -9.39 21.96 -0.98
N VAL A 242 -8.20 22.50 -1.20
CA VAL A 242 -7.19 21.93 -2.09
C VAL A 242 -6.18 21.18 -1.23
N GLY A 243 -6.00 19.90 -1.50
CA GLY A 243 -4.94 19.10 -0.88
C GLY A 243 -3.67 19.19 -1.71
N ILE A 244 -2.52 19.34 -1.06
CA ILE A 244 -1.22 19.31 -1.74
C ILE A 244 -0.27 18.37 -0.99
N HIS A 245 0.56 17.65 -1.74
CA HIS A 245 1.64 16.84 -1.18
C HIS A 245 3.00 17.40 -1.58
N LEU A 246 3.79 17.79 -0.59
CA LEU A 246 5.16 18.27 -0.74
C LEU A 246 6.10 17.16 -0.30
N ARG A 247 6.81 16.55 -1.25
CA ARG A 247 7.86 15.59 -0.96
C ARG A 247 9.19 16.33 -1.11
N ASN A 248 9.80 16.71 -0.01
CA ASN A 248 10.97 17.59 0.03
C ASN A 248 11.96 17.25 1.15
N GLY A 249 11.88 16.04 1.72
CA GLY A 249 12.92 15.49 2.58
C GLY A 249 14.28 15.36 1.88
N ILE A 250 15.37 15.37 2.66
CA ILE A 250 16.74 15.34 2.15
C ILE A 250 17.05 14.07 1.33
N ASP A 251 16.45 12.94 1.70
CA ASP A 251 16.50 11.69 0.95
C ASP A 251 15.83 11.83 -0.42
N TRP A 252 14.70 12.55 -0.45
CA TRP A 252 13.97 12.81 -1.68
C TRP A 252 14.74 13.72 -2.64
N VAL A 253 15.40 14.77 -2.12
CA VAL A 253 16.24 15.66 -2.94
C VAL A 253 17.28 14.85 -3.72
N ARG A 254 17.97 13.92 -3.04
CA ARG A 254 18.96 13.02 -3.68
C ARG A 254 18.30 12.06 -4.67
N ALA A 255 17.14 11.50 -4.34
CA ALA A 255 16.43 10.63 -5.27
C ALA A 255 16.06 11.35 -6.58
N CYS A 256 15.69 12.64 -6.50
CA CYS A 256 15.35 13.45 -7.67
C CYS A 256 16.56 13.75 -8.58
N GLU A 257 17.80 13.68 -8.09
CA GLU A 257 19.01 13.85 -8.92
C GLU A 257 19.13 12.74 -9.99
N HIS A 258 18.51 11.58 -9.78
CA HIS A 258 18.53 10.47 -10.72
C HIS A 258 17.46 10.54 -11.82
N ILE A 259 16.49 11.45 -11.72
CA ILE A 259 15.38 11.55 -12.67
C ILE A 259 15.81 11.76 -14.13
N PRO A 260 16.81 12.62 -14.45
CA PRO A 260 17.27 12.79 -15.82
C PRO A 260 17.77 11.49 -16.48
N HIS A 261 18.25 10.54 -15.68
CA HIS A 261 18.77 9.25 -16.16
C HIS A 261 17.74 8.12 -16.05
N THR A 262 16.78 8.22 -15.12
CA THR A 262 15.73 7.22 -14.86
C THR A 262 14.36 7.88 -14.77
N PRO A 263 13.76 8.32 -15.90
CA PRO A 263 12.48 9.05 -15.88
C PRO A 263 11.29 8.20 -15.44
N GLY A 264 11.40 6.87 -15.46
CA GLY A 264 10.39 5.94 -14.95
C GLY A 264 10.52 5.62 -13.45
N LEU A 265 11.31 6.39 -12.69
CA LEU A 265 11.60 6.11 -11.28
C LEU A 265 10.32 6.12 -10.42
N PHE A 266 10.23 5.14 -9.52
CA PHE A 266 9.16 4.99 -8.54
C PHE A 266 7.77 5.06 -9.18
N ALA A 267 6.91 6.00 -8.76
CA ALA A 267 5.54 6.08 -9.22
C ALA A 267 5.35 7.02 -10.42
N ALA A 268 6.42 7.47 -11.08
CA ALA A 268 6.34 8.37 -12.24
C ALA A 268 5.30 7.95 -13.32
N PRO A 269 5.12 6.64 -13.62
CA PRO A 269 4.07 6.20 -14.56
C PRO A 269 2.65 6.68 -14.26
N GLN A 270 2.34 7.08 -13.02
CA GLN A 270 1.03 7.62 -12.65
C GLN A 270 0.68 8.93 -13.37
N CYS A 271 1.69 9.68 -13.85
CA CYS A 271 1.48 10.91 -14.60
C CYS A 271 2.02 10.84 -16.03
N VAL A 272 3.22 10.27 -16.25
CA VAL A 272 3.81 10.21 -17.59
C VAL A 272 3.31 9.02 -18.42
N GLY A 273 2.57 8.10 -17.79
CA GLY A 273 2.07 6.87 -18.39
C GLY A 273 3.09 5.71 -18.29
N TYR A 274 2.60 4.48 -18.45
CA TYR A 274 3.41 3.26 -18.26
C TYR A 274 4.38 2.99 -19.40
N ARG A 275 4.21 3.67 -20.53
CA ARG A 275 5.11 3.64 -21.69
C ARG A 275 5.64 5.03 -22.04
N ASN A 276 5.61 5.97 -21.08
CA ASN A 276 5.97 7.38 -21.27
C ASN A 276 5.13 8.08 -22.35
N GLU A 277 3.84 7.74 -22.43
CA GLU A 277 2.86 8.28 -23.39
C GLU A 277 2.72 9.81 -23.30
N HIS A 278 3.10 10.40 -22.17
CA HIS A 278 3.02 11.84 -21.92
C HIS A 278 4.38 12.51 -21.72
N GLY A 279 5.46 11.87 -22.19
CA GLY A 279 6.84 12.37 -22.12
C GLY A 279 7.63 11.78 -20.96
N ALA A 280 8.82 12.33 -20.71
CA ALA A 280 9.69 11.90 -19.60
C ALA A 280 9.41 12.71 -18.33
N ALA A 281 9.55 12.08 -17.16
CA ALA A 281 9.51 12.81 -15.90
C ALA A 281 10.70 13.78 -15.80
N THR A 282 10.44 15.00 -15.34
CA THR A 282 11.45 16.05 -15.19
C THR A 282 11.81 16.28 -13.73
N SER A 283 12.98 16.88 -13.48
CA SER A 283 13.38 17.24 -12.11
C SER A 283 12.38 18.18 -11.44
N GLU A 284 11.75 19.08 -12.20
CA GLU A 284 10.71 19.99 -11.70
C GLU A 284 9.42 19.25 -11.30
N MET A 285 9.11 18.10 -11.91
CA MET A 285 8.00 17.23 -11.49
C MET A 285 8.33 16.47 -10.19
N CYS A 286 9.62 16.20 -9.95
CA CYS A 286 10.11 15.47 -8.77
C CYS A 286 10.30 16.38 -7.56
N LEU A 287 10.92 17.54 -7.76
CA LEU A 287 11.21 18.54 -6.74
C LEU A 287 10.86 19.93 -7.29
N PRO A 288 9.58 20.33 -7.24
CA PRO A 288 9.13 21.58 -7.86
C PRO A 288 9.71 22.81 -7.17
N SER A 289 10.01 23.84 -7.97
CA SER A 289 10.39 25.15 -7.48
C SER A 289 9.25 25.81 -6.69
N ARG A 290 9.62 26.78 -5.84
CA ARG A 290 8.66 27.60 -5.10
C ARG A 290 7.71 28.34 -6.05
N GLU A 291 8.23 28.83 -7.16
CA GLU A 291 7.50 29.56 -8.20
C GLU A 291 6.43 28.65 -8.83
N THR A 292 6.81 27.42 -9.20
CA THR A 292 5.89 26.41 -9.74
C THR A 292 4.80 26.06 -8.74
N MET A 293 5.16 25.76 -7.49
CA MET A 293 4.20 25.41 -6.45
C MET A 293 3.16 26.51 -6.25
N VAL A 294 3.61 27.76 -6.08
CA VAL A 294 2.73 28.90 -5.83
C VAL A 294 1.82 29.16 -7.04
N ARG A 295 2.38 29.11 -8.25
CA ARG A 295 1.62 29.29 -9.50
C ARG A 295 0.52 28.25 -9.65
N GLN A 296 0.84 26.97 -9.48
CA GLN A 296 -0.12 25.87 -9.65
C GLN A 296 -1.18 25.86 -8.53
N VAL A 297 -0.79 26.10 -7.27
CA VAL A 297 -1.76 26.22 -6.16
C VAL A 297 -2.75 27.35 -6.41
N LYS A 298 -2.27 28.55 -6.79
CA LYS A 298 -3.14 29.68 -7.13
C LYS A 298 -4.07 29.37 -8.31
N ARG A 299 -3.59 28.63 -9.32
CA ARG A 299 -4.41 28.22 -10.46
C ARG A 299 -5.54 27.28 -10.02
N VAL A 300 -5.22 26.27 -9.21
CA VAL A 300 -6.20 25.29 -8.73
C VAL A 300 -7.23 25.91 -7.78
N ILE A 301 -6.80 26.80 -6.87
CA ILE A 301 -7.74 27.50 -5.99
C ILE A 301 -8.78 28.29 -6.82
N ARG A 302 -8.38 28.93 -7.92
CA ARG A 302 -9.32 29.65 -8.80
C ARG A 302 -10.26 28.74 -9.57
N SER A 303 -9.87 27.50 -9.86
CA SER A 303 -10.72 26.55 -10.58
C SER A 303 -11.69 25.79 -9.66
N VAL A 304 -11.37 25.67 -8.38
CA VAL A 304 -12.23 25.00 -7.40
C VAL A 304 -13.26 25.98 -6.86
N LYS A 305 -14.55 25.68 -7.05
CA LYS A 305 -15.65 26.50 -6.52
C LYS A 305 -15.60 26.55 -5.00
N ASP A 306 -15.66 27.77 -4.45
CA ASP A 306 -15.67 28.03 -3.00
C ASP A 306 -14.46 27.42 -2.26
N ALA A 307 -13.27 27.47 -2.86
CA ALA A 307 -12.04 27.05 -2.19
C ALA A 307 -11.69 28.02 -1.05
N ARG A 308 -11.65 27.51 0.19
CA ARG A 308 -11.37 28.27 1.43
C ARG A 308 -10.14 27.81 2.20
N ALA A 309 -9.63 26.62 1.88
CA ALA A 309 -8.43 26.08 2.51
C ALA A 309 -7.48 25.39 1.52
N VAL A 310 -6.19 25.41 1.89
CA VAL A 310 -5.17 24.50 1.38
C VAL A 310 -4.72 23.60 2.53
N PHE A 311 -4.83 22.30 2.35
CA PHE A 311 -4.24 21.31 3.24
C PHE A 311 -2.90 20.84 2.68
N VAL A 312 -1.86 20.87 3.51
CA VAL A 312 -0.51 20.46 3.14
C VAL A 312 -0.10 19.21 3.91
N ALA A 313 0.23 18.15 3.18
CA ALA A 313 0.97 17.01 3.70
C ALA A 313 2.43 17.10 3.22
N SER A 314 3.38 16.90 4.13
CA SER A 314 4.81 16.92 3.79
C SER A 314 5.61 15.96 4.65
N ASP A 315 6.66 15.38 4.06
CA ASP A 315 7.62 14.56 4.78
C ASP A 315 8.69 15.38 5.53
N SER A 316 8.79 16.69 5.24
CA SER A 316 9.72 17.58 5.92
C SER A 316 9.14 19.00 6.04
N ASN A 317 9.34 19.86 5.03
CA ASN A 317 8.89 21.24 5.09
C ASN A 317 7.49 21.39 4.50
N HIS A 318 6.53 21.83 5.32
CA HIS A 318 5.14 22.06 4.92
C HIS A 318 4.92 23.43 4.26
N MET A 319 5.90 24.33 4.32
CA MET A 319 5.82 25.69 3.74
C MET A 319 4.59 26.50 4.18
N VAL A 320 4.04 26.21 5.37
CA VAL A 320 2.78 26.83 5.84
C VAL A 320 2.91 28.36 5.96
N PRO A 321 3.95 28.92 6.60
CA PRO A 321 4.11 30.37 6.69
C PRO A 321 4.20 31.06 5.32
N GLU A 322 5.00 30.49 4.42
CA GLU A 322 5.25 31.04 3.09
C GLU A 322 3.98 30.99 2.22
N LEU A 323 3.29 29.83 2.21
CA LEU A 323 2.03 29.67 1.47
C LEU A 323 0.96 30.60 2.04
N THR A 324 0.85 30.74 3.36
CA THR A 324 -0.10 31.65 4.01
C THR A 324 0.12 33.09 3.56
N GLN A 325 1.39 33.55 3.53
CA GLN A 325 1.72 34.89 3.06
C GLN A 325 1.37 35.08 1.58
N LEU A 326 1.71 34.10 0.73
CA LEU A 326 1.55 34.21 -0.73
C LEU A 326 0.10 34.07 -1.20
N LEU A 327 -0.75 33.41 -0.41
CA LEU A 327 -2.16 33.18 -0.68
C LEU A 327 -3.09 34.17 0.04
N ARG A 328 -2.55 35.09 0.87
CA ARG A 328 -3.34 36.05 1.65
C ARG A 328 -4.38 36.83 0.85
N ARG A 329 -4.07 37.21 -0.39
CA ARG A 329 -4.99 37.96 -1.29
C ARG A 329 -6.16 37.12 -1.83
N MET A 330 -6.11 35.79 -1.67
CA MET A 330 -7.15 34.88 -2.14
C MET A 330 -8.13 34.50 -1.01
N GLU A 331 -7.94 35.01 0.20
CA GLU A 331 -8.77 34.70 1.38
C GLU A 331 -8.85 33.20 1.68
N VAL A 332 -7.76 32.48 1.41
CA VAL A 332 -7.61 31.04 1.66
C VAL A 332 -6.65 30.83 2.83
N SER A 333 -7.03 29.94 3.75
CA SER A 333 -6.21 29.54 4.89
C SER A 333 -5.36 28.31 4.56
N VAL A 334 -4.18 28.17 5.18
CA VAL A 334 -3.27 27.03 4.93
C VAL A 334 -3.09 26.23 6.20
N HIS A 335 -3.27 24.92 6.11
CA HIS A 335 -3.32 24.02 7.26
C HIS A 335 -2.45 22.79 7.03
N LYS A 336 -1.93 22.24 8.13
CA LYS A 336 -1.29 20.92 8.18
C LYS A 336 -1.88 20.12 9.33
N LEU A 337 -1.72 18.80 9.31
CA LEU A 337 -2.10 17.94 10.42
C LEU A 337 -1.04 18.06 11.54
N GLU A 338 -1.48 18.17 12.80
CA GLU A 338 -0.59 18.23 13.96
C GLU A 338 -1.19 17.43 15.13
N PRO A 339 -0.48 16.41 15.67
CA PRO A 339 0.77 15.85 15.15
C PRO A 339 0.58 15.18 13.79
N SER A 340 1.63 15.15 12.98
CA SER A 340 1.58 14.49 11.66
C SER A 340 1.28 13.00 11.80
N ASN A 341 0.44 12.50 10.89
CA ASN A 341 0.13 11.09 10.75
C ASN A 341 -0.05 10.78 9.26
N PRO A 342 0.82 9.97 8.65
CA PRO A 342 0.82 9.74 7.20
C PRO A 342 -0.49 9.12 6.69
N HIS A 343 -1.10 8.23 7.47
CA HIS A 343 -2.35 7.56 7.10
C HIS A 343 -3.55 8.52 7.12
N VAL A 344 -3.64 9.36 8.16
CA VAL A 344 -4.67 10.39 8.26
C VAL A 344 -4.47 11.48 7.20
N GLU A 345 -3.23 11.89 6.93
CA GLU A 345 -2.90 12.83 5.84
C GLU A 345 -3.35 12.28 4.48
N LEU A 346 -3.09 11.01 4.17
CA LEU A 346 -3.58 10.38 2.93
C LEU A 346 -5.11 10.34 2.86
N ALA A 347 -5.79 10.08 3.99
CA ALA A 347 -7.24 10.11 4.04
C ALA A 347 -7.81 11.53 3.80
N ILE A 348 -7.16 12.57 4.32
CA ILE A 348 -7.51 13.97 4.07
C ILE A 348 -7.26 14.33 2.59
N LEU A 349 -6.07 14.02 2.04
CA LEU A 349 -5.75 14.25 0.62
C LEU A 349 -6.70 13.50 -0.32
N GLY A 350 -7.07 12.26 0.04
CA GLY A 350 -8.05 11.46 -0.67
C GLY A 350 -9.46 12.06 -0.67
N SER A 351 -9.75 12.99 0.25
CA SER A 351 -11.05 13.66 0.41
C SER A 351 -11.07 15.10 -0.11
N ALA A 352 -9.92 15.64 -0.54
CA ALA A 352 -9.82 17.01 -1.06
C ALA A 352 -10.69 17.26 -2.29
N ASN A 353 -11.14 18.50 -2.49
CA ASN A 353 -11.90 18.85 -3.70
C ASN A 353 -11.00 18.82 -4.94
N HIS A 354 -9.72 19.15 -4.78
CA HIS A 354 -8.68 18.92 -5.78
C HIS A 354 -7.38 18.54 -5.08
N PHE A 355 -6.61 17.62 -5.66
CA PHE A 355 -5.32 17.18 -5.11
C PHE A 355 -4.18 17.53 -6.07
N ILE A 356 -3.16 18.23 -5.59
CA ILE A 356 -1.90 18.42 -6.32
C ILE A 356 -0.85 17.46 -5.76
N ALA A 357 -0.50 16.47 -6.57
CA ALA A 357 0.35 15.35 -6.23
C ALA A 357 1.80 15.54 -6.70
N ASN A 358 2.72 14.83 -6.05
CA ASN A 358 4.06 14.62 -6.59
C ASN A 358 4.04 13.38 -7.50
N CYS A 359 4.44 13.53 -8.76
CA CYS A 359 4.31 12.45 -9.74
C CYS A 359 5.23 11.24 -9.44
N ILE A 360 6.39 11.46 -8.85
CA ILE A 360 7.39 10.42 -8.63
C ILE A 360 7.07 9.66 -7.31
N SER A 361 6.36 10.29 -6.38
CA SER A 361 6.08 9.73 -5.05
C SER A 361 5.00 8.65 -5.06
N SER A 362 5.32 7.46 -4.55
CA SER A 362 4.36 6.38 -4.28
C SER A 362 3.34 6.72 -3.19
N PHE A 363 3.70 7.60 -2.24
CA PHE A 363 2.76 8.16 -1.26
C PHE A 363 1.67 9.00 -1.94
N SER A 364 2.05 9.85 -2.90
CA SER A 364 1.07 10.52 -3.77
C SER A 364 0.28 9.54 -4.63
N ALA A 365 0.92 8.49 -5.14
CA ALA A 365 0.26 7.47 -5.95
C ALA A 365 -0.87 6.76 -5.19
N PHE A 366 -0.69 6.52 -3.90
CA PHE A 366 -1.74 6.02 -3.02
C PHE A 366 -2.97 6.93 -3.08
N ALA A 367 -2.81 8.22 -2.71
CA ALA A 367 -3.93 9.16 -2.69
C ALA A 367 -4.53 9.36 -4.10
N LYS A 368 -3.70 9.38 -5.14
CA LYS A 368 -4.15 9.48 -6.54
C LYS A 368 -5.06 8.32 -6.92
N ARG A 369 -4.66 7.07 -6.66
CA ARG A 369 -5.51 5.90 -6.93
C ARG A 369 -6.79 5.91 -6.12
N ALA A 370 -6.72 6.29 -4.84
CA ALA A 370 -7.89 6.43 -3.98
C ALA A 370 -8.91 7.45 -4.51
N ARG A 371 -8.43 8.49 -5.19
CA ARG A 371 -9.25 9.52 -5.84
C ARG A 371 -9.78 9.09 -7.19
N ASP A 372 -8.96 8.41 -7.99
CA ASP A 372 -9.33 7.90 -9.32
C ASP A 372 -10.55 6.96 -9.23
N VAL A 373 -10.54 6.03 -8.28
CA VAL A 373 -11.68 5.10 -8.07
C VAL A 373 -12.97 5.81 -7.64
N ARG A 374 -12.87 7.04 -7.13
CA ARG A 374 -14.00 7.90 -6.74
C ARG A 374 -14.32 9.00 -7.77
N GLY A 375 -13.60 9.05 -8.89
CA GLY A 375 -13.76 10.09 -9.91
C GLY A 375 -13.39 11.50 -9.41
N LEU A 376 -12.51 11.62 -8.42
CA LEU A 376 -12.11 12.92 -7.85
C LEU A 376 -10.91 13.52 -8.60
N PRO A 377 -10.90 14.84 -8.88
CA PRO A 377 -9.90 15.45 -9.74
C PRO A 377 -8.54 15.56 -9.04
N SER A 378 -7.47 15.32 -9.79
CA SER A 378 -6.10 15.45 -9.31
C SER A 378 -5.21 16.02 -10.42
N SER A 379 -4.17 16.75 -10.04
CA SER A 379 -3.11 17.23 -10.92
C SER A 379 -1.74 16.93 -10.31
N PHE A 380 -0.68 17.12 -11.08
CA PHE A 380 0.68 16.89 -10.61
C PHE A 380 1.51 18.18 -10.69
N TRP A 381 2.52 18.29 -9.82
CA TRP A 381 3.50 19.37 -9.92
C TRP A 381 4.17 19.35 -11.30
N ALA A 382 4.28 20.54 -11.90
CA ALA A 382 4.93 20.77 -13.19
C ALA A 382 4.46 19.90 -14.38
N PHE A 383 3.27 19.30 -14.28
CA PHE A 383 2.72 18.43 -15.32
C PHE A 383 1.27 18.80 -15.70
N PRO A 384 0.91 18.80 -16.99
CA PRO A 384 1.80 18.62 -18.14
C PRO A 384 2.87 19.73 -18.21
N PRO A 385 4.05 19.46 -18.80
CA PRO A 385 5.09 20.48 -18.93
C PRO A 385 4.56 21.69 -19.70
N ASP A 386 4.96 22.89 -19.29
CA ASP A 386 4.55 24.12 -19.98
C ASP A 386 5.00 24.03 -21.46
N ARG A 387 4.08 24.26 -22.41
CA ARG A 387 4.36 24.28 -23.85
C ARG A 387 5.25 25.48 -24.17
N GLY A 388 6.56 25.38 -23.96
CA GLY A 388 7.45 26.54 -24.06
C GLY A 388 8.96 26.28 -23.93
N ALA A 389 9.42 25.06 -24.22
CA ALA A 389 10.84 24.78 -24.41
C ALA A 389 11.04 23.68 -25.45
N SER A 390 10.47 23.88 -26.65
CA SER A 390 11.06 23.27 -27.84
C SER A 390 12.42 23.93 -28.02
N SER A 391 13.51 23.19 -27.80
CA SER A 391 14.81 23.63 -28.29
C SER A 391 14.66 23.81 -29.80
N HIS A 392 14.73 25.06 -30.25
CA HIS A 392 15.21 25.34 -31.58
C HIS A 392 16.69 24.94 -31.58
N ASP A 393 16.96 23.66 -31.80
CA ASP A 393 18.28 23.25 -32.26
C ASP A 393 18.30 23.54 -33.76
N GLU A 394 18.76 24.75 -34.10
CA GLU A 394 19.20 25.05 -35.46
C GLU A 394 20.45 24.21 -35.76
N LEU A 395 20.41 23.61 -36.96
CA LEU A 395 21.38 22.69 -37.56
C LEU A 395 22.80 23.25 -37.68
#